data_AF-A0A3C0G5Y9-F1
#
_entry.id   AF-A0A3C0G5Y9-F1
#
_cell.length_a   1.000
_cell.length_b   1.000
_cell.length_c   1.000
_cell.angle_alpha   90.00
_cell.angle_beta   90.00
_cell.angle_gamma   90.00
#
_symmetry.space_group_name_H-M   'P 1'
#
loop_
_entity.id
_entity.type
_entity.pdbx_description
1 polymer ?
#
loop_
_entity_poly.entity_id
_entity_poly.type
_entity_poly.pdbx_seq_one_letter_code
_entity_poly.pdbx_strand_id
1 'polypeptide(L)' 'NLFQVSRLLFQAKNIFINKYNNAVYNTKHFIDDGSGDLVASNPEGYVAVDREGNGVKFVDRLEFSKANFAV' A
#
# COMPACT_ATOMS: atom_id res chain seq x y z
N ASN A 1 6.84 -22.63 -13.15
CA ASN A 1 7.55 -22.32 -11.89
C ASN A 1 7.47 -20.82 -11.55
N LEU A 2 7.90 -19.91 -12.44
CA LEU A 2 7.86 -18.44 -12.21
C LEU A 2 6.52 -17.89 -11.66
N PHE A 3 5.39 -18.23 -12.29
CA PHE A 3 4.07 -17.75 -11.87
C PHE A 3 3.71 -18.11 -10.41
N GLN A 4 4.16 -19.28 -9.93
CA GLN A 4 3.92 -19.70 -8.55
C GLN A 4 4.74 -18.85 -7.59
N VAL A 5 6.00 -18.59 -7.90
CA VAL A 5 6.87 -17.72 -7.10
C VAL A 5 6.32 -16.30 -7.05
N SER A 6 5.90 -15.73 -8.19
CA SER A 6 5.29 -14.40 -8.23
C SER A 6 4.02 -14.31 -7.38
N ARG A 7 3.17 -15.35 -7.42
CA ARG A 7 1.97 -15.43 -6.58
C ARG A 7 2.32 -15.51 -5.09
N LEU A 8 3.29 -16.32 -4.69
CA LEU A 8 3.69 -16.46 -3.29
C LEU A 8 4.30 -15.16 -2.75
N LEU A 9 5.11 -14.46 -3.55
CA LEU A 9 5.65 -13.15 -3.18
C LEU A 9 4.53 -12.10 -3.03
N PHE A 10 3.53 -12.12 -3.92
CA PHE A 10 2.35 -11.26 -3.79
C PHE A 10 1.58 -11.55 -2.49
N GLN A 11 1.35 -12.82 -2.17
CA GLN A 11 0.66 -13.23 -0.95
C GLN A 11 1.44 -12.82 0.31
N ALA A 12 2.75 -13.08 0.33
CA ALA A 12 3.62 -12.70 1.45
C ALA A 12 3.58 -11.19 1.70
N LYS A 13 3.70 -10.37 0.63
CA LYS A 13 3.59 -8.92 0.72
C LYS A 13 2.25 -8.47 1.33
N ASN A 14 1.15 -9.08 0.89
CA ASN A 14 -0.19 -8.69 1.36
C ASN A 14 -0.41 -9.01 2.84
N ILE A 15 0.26 -10.02 3.41
CA ILE A 15 0.21 -10.30 4.86
C ILE A 15 0.73 -9.09 5.64
N PHE A 16 1.84 -8.47 5.21
CA PHE A 16 2.40 -7.29 5.86
C PHE A 16 1.47 -6.08 5.74
N ILE A 17 0.97 -5.79 4.53
CA ILE A 17 0.04 -4.67 4.29
C ILE A 17 -1.19 -4.78 5.19
N ASN A 18 -1.82 -5.97 5.22
CA ASN A 18 -3.01 -6.19 6.04
C ASN A 18 -2.71 -6.06 7.53
N LYS A 19 -1.55 -6.55 7.99
CA LYS A 19 -1.15 -6.41 9.39
C LYS A 19 -0.97 -4.94 9.76
N TYR A 20 -0.29 -4.15 8.94
CA TYR A 20 -0.06 -2.74 9.23
C TYR A 20 -1.33 -1.90 9.16
N ASN A 21 -2.25 -2.21 8.23
CA ASN A 21 -3.57 -1.56 8.15
C ASN A 21 -4.36 -1.72 9.46
N ASN A 22 -4.25 -2.89 10.12
CA ASN A 22 -5.03 -3.22 11.30
C ASN A 22 -4.32 -2.98 12.64
N ALA A 23 -2.98 -3.05 12.68
CA ALA A 23 -2.22 -3.07 13.93
C ALA A 23 -1.45 -1.80 14.25
N VAL A 24 -1.15 -0.94 13.26
CA VAL A 24 -0.16 0.14 13.46
C VAL A 24 -0.75 1.54 13.27
N TYR A 25 -1.80 1.72 12.47
CA TYR A 25 -2.32 3.05 12.16
C TYR A 25 -3.80 3.21 12.52
N ASN A 26 -4.05 3.89 13.65
CA ASN A 26 -5.37 4.47 13.97
C ASN A 26 -5.55 5.87 13.36
N THR A 27 -4.50 6.42 12.74
CA THR A 27 -4.55 7.73 12.08
C THR A 27 -5.28 7.59 10.76
N LYS A 28 -6.35 8.38 10.57
CA LYS A 28 -7.11 8.42 9.32
C LYS A 28 -6.23 9.00 8.22
N HIS A 29 -6.11 8.27 7.12
CA HIS A 29 -5.58 8.79 5.86
C HIS A 29 -6.74 9.24 4.98
N PHE A 30 -6.44 10.12 4.04
CA PHE A 30 -7.43 10.68 3.14
C PHE A 30 -6.92 10.69 1.71
N ILE A 31 -7.80 10.39 0.76
CA ILE A 31 -7.60 10.60 -0.67
C ILE A 31 -8.61 11.63 -1.17
N ASP A 32 -8.21 12.41 -2.17
CA ASP A 32 -9.12 13.27 -2.92
C ASP A 32 -9.97 12.40 -3.84
N ASP A 33 -11.28 12.62 -3.85
CA ASP A 33 -12.21 11.89 -4.70
C ASP A 33 -12.47 12.54 -6.07
N GLY A 34 -11.77 13.65 -6.35
CA GLY A 34 -11.90 14.41 -7.59
C GLY A 34 -13.06 15.41 -7.59
N SER A 35 -13.90 15.42 -6.55
CA SER A 35 -14.98 16.40 -6.38
C SER A 35 -14.57 17.61 -5.54
N GLY A 36 -13.35 17.58 -4.97
CA GLY A 36 -12.84 18.57 -4.02
C GLY A 36 -13.05 18.17 -2.56
N ASP A 37 -13.64 17.01 -2.30
CA ASP A 37 -13.82 16.42 -0.99
C ASP A 37 -12.75 15.35 -0.68
N LEU A 38 -12.53 15.10 0.61
CA LEU A 38 -11.59 14.11 1.10
C LEU A 38 -12.31 12.89 1.66
N VAL A 39 -11.95 11.71 1.16
CA VAL A 39 -12.51 10.43 1.62
C VAL A 39 -11.51 9.67 2.44
N ALA A 40 -11.95 9.14 3.59
CA ALA A 40 -11.11 8.34 4.47
C ALA A 40 -10.62 7.07 3.75
N SER A 41 -9.33 6.80 3.86
CA SER A 41 -8.65 5.69 3.19
C SER A 41 -7.68 4.97 4.12
N ASN A 42 -7.27 3.78 3.71
CA ASN A 42 -6.09 3.13 4.30
C ASN A 42 -4.82 3.88 3.89
N PRO A 43 -3.71 3.74 4.63
CA PRO A 43 -2.42 4.23 4.18
C PRO A 43 -2.11 3.75 2.75
N GLU A 44 -1.61 4.65 1.90
CA GLU A 44 -1.24 4.35 0.51
C GLU A 44 -0.22 3.20 0.41
N GLY A 45 0.64 3.09 1.42
CA GLY A 45 1.58 2.00 1.58
C GLY A 45 2.56 2.22 2.72
N TYR A 46 3.48 1.29 2.88
CA TYR A 46 4.44 1.26 3.98
C TYR A 46 5.87 1.28 3.46
N VAL A 47 6.70 2.16 4.01
CA VAL A 47 8.11 2.26 3.63
C VAL A 47 8.96 1.50 4.65
N ALA A 48 9.75 0.55 4.20
CA ALA A 48 10.86 0.00 4.97
C ALA A 48 12.16 0.66 4.52
N VAL A 49 12.99 1.04 5.48
CA VAL A 49 14.31 1.62 5.26
C VAL A 49 15.38 0.75 5.89
N ASP A 50 16.51 0.59 5.23
CA ASP A 50 17.69 -0.02 5.84
C ASP A 50 18.56 1.03 6.55
N ARG A 51 19.70 0.58 7.12
CA ARG A 51 20.63 1.45 7.85
C ARG A 51 21.45 2.36 6.94
N GLU A 52 21.55 2.03 5.65
CA GLU A 52 22.27 2.80 4.65
C GLU A 52 21.38 3.90 4.02
N GLY A 53 20.07 3.85 4.30
CA GLY A 53 19.09 4.82 3.81
C GLY A 53 18.34 4.36 2.56
N ASN A 54 18.52 3.11 2.12
CA ASN A 54 17.75 2.56 1.01
C ASN A 54 16.31 2.31 1.46
N GLY A 55 15.35 2.69 0.62
CA GLY A 55 13.92 2.56 0.92
C GLY A 55 13.19 1.66 -0.06
N VAL A 56 12.29 0.82 0.45
CA VAL A 56 11.31 0.07 -0.36
C VAL A 56 9.90 0.36 0.14
N LYS A 57 8.98 0.64 -0.78
CA LYS A 57 7.57 0.89 -0.46
C LYS A 57 6.71 -0.31 -0.84
N PHE A 58 5.97 -0.83 0.13
CA PHE A 58 4.95 -1.85 -0.06
C PHE A 58 3.60 -1.18 -0.29
N VAL A 59 3.00 -1.45 -1.45
CA VAL A 59 1.68 -0.94 -1.84
C VAL A 59 0.79 -2.09 -2.31
N ASP A 60 -0.52 -1.94 -2.11
CA ASP A 60 -1.48 -2.62 -2.99
C ASP A 60 -1.46 -1.89 -4.33
N ARG A 61 -1.00 -2.57 -5.39
CA ARG A 61 -0.77 -1.91 -6.67
C ARG A 61 -2.07 -1.50 -7.35
N LEU A 62 -3.17 -2.24 -7.12
CA LEU A 62 -4.45 -1.94 -7.77
C LEU A 62 -5.04 -0.67 -7.18
N GLU A 63 -5.16 -0.60 -5.86
CA GLU A 63 -5.67 0.59 -5.16
C GLU A 63 -4.76 1.79 -5.36
N PHE A 64 -3.43 1.60 -5.26
CA PHE A 64 -2.47 2.66 -5.54
C PHE A 64 -2.63 3.22 -6.95
N SER A 65 -2.72 2.34 -7.97
CA SER A 65 -2.85 2.78 -9.34
C SER A 65 -4.17 3.49 -9.59
N LYS A 66 -5.26 3.03 -8.97
CA LYS A 66 -6.55 3.68 -9.07
C LYS A 66 -6.52 5.09 -8.47
N ALA A 67 -5.95 5.23 -7.28
CA ALA A 67 -5.88 6.51 -6.59
C ALA A 67 -4.97 7.54 -7.28
N ASN A 68 -3.95 7.10 -8.04
CA ASN A 68 -2.94 7.99 -8.61
C ASN A 68 -3.01 8.15 -10.13
N PHE A 69 -3.62 7.21 -10.86
CA PHE A 69 -3.56 7.16 -12.32
C PHE A 69 -4.88 6.84 -13.02
N ALA A 70 -5.96 6.55 -12.28
CA ALA A 70 -7.28 6.47 -12.91
C ALA A 70 -7.79 7.90 -13.12
N VAL A 71 -7.62 8.40 -14.34
CA VAL A 71 -8.21 9.65 -14.83
C VAL A 71 -9.70 9.47 -15.05
#